data_AF-A0A3D3YRR3-F1
#
_entry.id   AF-A0A3D3YRR3-F1
#
_cell.length_a   1.000
_cell.length_b   1.000
_cell.length_c   1.000
_cell.angle_alpha   90.00
_cell.angle_beta   90.00
_cell.angle_gamma   90.00
#
_symmetry.space_group_name_H-M   'P 1'
#
loop_
_entity.id
_entity.type
_entity.pdbx_description
1 polymer ?
#
loop_
_entity_poly.entity_id
_entity_poly.type
_entity_poly.pdbx_seq_one_letter_code
_entity_poly.pdbx_strand_id
1 'polypeptide(L)' 'MPINAEPLRKILELERQKGYADSAVIGGLDRFLRNWSGQVIGLITSPQLLRHFRKLQLADSSYASWSREQRKQWVDSVL' A
#
# COMPACT_ATOMS: atom_id res chain seq x y z
N MET A 1 14.57 -13.32 -4.11
CA MET A 1 13.26 -13.67 -3.54
C MET A 1 12.22 -12.75 -4.12
N PRO A 2 11.03 -13.25 -4.51
CA PRO A 2 9.94 -12.38 -4.91
C PRO A 2 9.59 -11.48 -3.73
N ILE A 3 9.28 -10.23 -4.01
CA ILE A 3 8.78 -9.31 -3.00
C ILE A 3 7.41 -9.85 -2.60
N ASN A 4 7.28 -10.27 -1.34
CA ASN A 4 6.01 -10.75 -0.80
C ASN A 4 5.07 -9.55 -0.65
N ALA A 5 4.40 -9.21 -1.76
CA ALA A 5 3.29 -8.27 -1.83
C ALA A 5 1.95 -8.91 -1.47
N GLU A 6 1.93 -10.21 -1.16
CA GLU A 6 0.73 -10.92 -0.69
C GLU A 6 0.02 -10.25 0.48
N PRO A 7 0.70 -9.80 1.56
CA PRO A 7 -0.01 -9.18 2.67
C PRO A 7 -0.57 -7.80 2.29
N LEU A 8 0.14 -7.02 1.46
CA LEU A 8 -0.40 -5.77 0.91
C LEU A 8 -1.65 -6.07 0.07
N ARG A 9 -1.56 -7.00 -0.88
CA ARG A 9 -2.66 -7.38 -1.78
C ARG A 9 -3.90 -7.82 -1.00
N LYS A 10 -3.71 -8.61 0.05
CA LYS A 10 -4.79 -9.10 0.92
C LYS A 10 -5.48 -7.98 1.69
N ILE A 11 -4.72 -6.99 2.18
CA ILE A 11 -5.30 -5.82 2.85
C ILE A 11 -6.08 -4.96 1.84
N LEU A 12 -5.54 -4.73 0.64
CA LEU A 12 -6.21 -3.98 -0.43
C LEU A 12 -7.51 -4.67 -0.89
N GLU A 13 -7.50 -6.01 -0.98
CA GLU A 13 -8.70 -6.79 -1.31
C GLU A 13 -9.78 -6.69 -0.24
N LEU A 14 -9.38 -6.82 1.04
CA LEU A 14 -10.28 -6.63 2.18
C LEU A 14 -10.88 -5.24 2.17
N GLU A 15 -10.08 -4.23 1.88
CA GLU A 15 -10.50 -2.85 1.86
C GLU A 15 -11.43 -2.54 0.69
N ARG A 16 -11.18 -3.13 -0.49
CA ARG A 16 -12.09 -3.11 -1.63
C ARG A 16 -13.42 -3.78 -1.28
N GLN A 17 -13.39 -4.91 -0.58
CA GLN A 17 -14.58 -5.63 -0.14
C GLN A 17 -15.38 -4.85 0.90
N LYS A 18 -14.69 -4.13 1.80
CA LYS A 18 -15.31 -3.23 2.79
C LYS A 18 -15.66 -1.84 2.25
N GLY A 19 -15.37 -1.58 0.97
CA GLY A 19 -15.71 -0.34 0.29
C GLY A 19 -14.93 0.87 0.78
N TYR A 20 -13.66 0.75 1.16
CA TYR A 20 -12.73 1.86 1.46
C TYR A 20 -13.15 2.78 2.63
N ALA A 21 -13.98 2.26 3.54
CA ALA A 21 -14.55 3.02 4.66
C ALA A 21 -14.17 2.45 6.04
N ASP A 22 -13.35 1.41 6.10
CA ASP A 22 -13.00 0.76 7.37
C ASP A 22 -11.88 1.51 8.08
N SER A 23 -12.23 2.30 9.10
CA SER A 23 -11.29 3.14 9.86
C SER A 23 -10.16 2.34 10.54
N ALA A 24 -10.38 1.07 10.86
CA ALA A 24 -9.35 0.21 11.45
C ALA A 24 -8.33 -0.24 10.40
N VAL A 25 -8.79 -0.58 9.19
CA VAL A 25 -7.91 -0.87 8.05
C VAL A 25 -7.15 0.40 7.64
N ILE A 26 -7.82 1.54 7.59
CA ILE A 26 -7.24 2.82 7.19
C ILE A 26 -6.07 3.21 8.10
N GLY A 27 -6.27 3.24 9.43
CA GLY A 27 -5.18 3.57 10.37
C GLY A 27 -4.11 2.47 10.47
N GLY A 28 -4.51 1.21 10.28
CA GLY A 28 -3.59 0.07 10.25
C GLY A 28 -2.72 0.03 9.00
N LEU A 29 -3.24 0.48 7.86
CA LEU A 29 -2.58 0.43 6.56
C LEU A 29 -1.40 1.40 6.51
N ASP A 30 -1.54 2.63 7.00
CA ASP A 30 -0.43 3.59 7.11
C ASP A 30 0.76 2.97 7.89
N ARG A 31 0.49 2.37 9.06
CA ARG A 31 1.52 1.73 9.89
C ARG A 31 2.12 0.50 9.21
N PHE A 32 1.28 -0.32 8.58
CA PHE A 32 1.69 -1.49 7.84
C PHE A 32 2.59 -1.11 6.67
N LEU A 33 2.18 -0.14 5.86
CA LEU A 33 2.92 0.37 4.71
C LEU A 33 4.27 0.95 5.12
N ARG A 34 4.33 1.71 6.21
CA ARG A 34 5.60 2.26 6.72
C ARG A 34 6.57 1.16 7.15
N ASN A 35 6.09 0.12 7.83
CA ASN A 35 6.93 -1.00 8.25
C ASN A 35 7.33 -1.90 7.05
N TRP A 36 6.36 -2.23 6.20
CA TRP A 36 6.56 -3.09 5.03
C TRP A 36 7.44 -2.42 3.98
N SER A 37 7.25 -1.13 3.70
CA SER A 37 8.09 -0.38 2.75
C SER A 37 9.55 -0.36 3.17
N GLY A 38 9.86 -0.19 4.46
CA GLY A 38 11.23 -0.29 4.98
C GLY A 38 11.87 -1.65 4.70
N GLN A 39 11.12 -2.75 4.90
CA GLN A 39 11.61 -4.10 4.62
C GLN A 39 11.75 -4.35 3.11
N VAL A 40 10.76 -3.92 2.33
CA VAL A 40 10.70 -4.17 0.89
C VAL A 40 11.74 -3.36 0.12
N ILE A 41 12.00 -2.11 0.50
CA ILE A 41 13.06 -1.30 -0.13
C ILE A 41 14.43 -1.98 -0.03
N GLY A 42 14.72 -2.66 1.09
CA GLY A 42 15.94 -3.44 1.26
C GLY A 42 15.97 -4.77 0.50
N LEU A 43 14.79 -5.32 0.18
CA LEU A 43 14.64 -6.62 -0.52
C LEU A 43 14.44 -6.48 -2.04
N ILE A 44 14.02 -5.29 -2.52
CA ILE A 44 13.89 -5.01 -3.94
C ILE A 44 15.29 -4.94 -4.57
N THR A 45 15.65 -6.01 -5.27
CA THR A 45 16.87 -6.09 -6.09
C THR A 45 16.67 -5.46 -7.48
N SER A 46 15.43 -5.20 -7.88
CA SER A 46 15.08 -4.61 -9.18
C SER A 46 14.92 -3.08 -9.09
N PRO A 47 15.84 -2.29 -9.67
CA PRO A 47 15.79 -0.83 -9.58
C PRO A 47 14.55 -0.22 -10.24
N GLN A 48 14.02 -0.86 -11.29
CA GLN A 48 12.77 -0.44 -11.94
C GLN A 48 11.58 -0.53 -10.99
N LEU A 49 11.51 -1.64 -10.25
CA LEU A 49 10.45 -1.87 -9.28
C LEU A 49 10.60 -0.94 -8.09
N LEU A 50 11.83 -0.69 -7.62
CA LEU A 50 12.10 0.28 -6.55
C LEU A 50 11.68 1.69 -6.95
N ARG A 51 11.92 2.07 -8.20
CA ARG A 51 11.50 3.38 -8.73
C ARG A 51 9.98 3.48 -8.83
N HIS A 52 9.30 2.42 -9.27
CA HIS A 52 7.83 2.36 -9.28
C HIS A 52 7.27 2.46 -7.86
N PHE A 53 7.88 1.75 -6.91
CA PHE A 53 7.50 1.73 -5.51
C PHE A 53 7.68 3.08 -4.81
N ARG A 54 8.80 3.77 -5.08
CA ARG A 54 9.02 5.16 -4.62
C ARG A 54 8.04 6.14 -5.27
N LYS A 55 7.71 5.95 -6.55
CA LYS A 55 6.74 6.78 -7.27
C LYS A 55 5.33 6.65 -6.70
N LEU A 56 4.96 5.46 -6.23
CA LEU A 56 3.68 5.22 -5.55
C LEU A 56 3.61 5.82 -4.13
N GLN A 57 4.73 6.35 -3.61
CA GLN A 57 4.86 6.92 -2.26
C GLN A 57 4.23 6.06 -1.16
N LEU A 58 4.29 4.72 -1.30
CA LEU A 58 3.71 3.75 -0.36
C LEU A 58 4.14 4.00 1.10
N ALA A 59 5.38 4.43 1.31
CA ALA A 59 5.96 4.67 2.64
C ALA A 59 5.47 5.97 3.32
N ASP A 60 4.98 6.93 2.53
CA ASP A 60 4.56 8.28 2.94
C ASP A 60 3.07 8.50 2.64
N SER A 61 2.35 7.41 2.32
CA SER A 61 0.95 7.47 1.96
C SER A 61 0.16 7.83 3.21
N SER A 62 -0.30 9.08 3.32
CA SER A 62 -1.34 9.49 4.28
C SER A 62 -2.70 8.90 3.88
N TYR A 63 -2.75 7.57 3.79
CA TYR A 63 -3.91 6.83 3.31
C TYR A 63 -5.13 7.11 4.20
N ALA A 64 -4.90 7.30 5.50
CA ALA A 64 -5.87 7.79 6.46
C ALA A 64 -6.43 9.18 6.19
N SER A 65 -5.65 10.06 5.59
CA SER A 65 -6.09 11.43 5.28
C SER A 65 -6.85 11.54 3.96
N TRP A 66 -6.86 10.49 3.13
CA TRP A 66 -7.51 10.51 1.82
C TRP A 66 -9.01 10.26 1.88
N SER A 67 -9.74 10.92 0.98
CA SER A 67 -11.15 10.65 0.74
C SER A 67 -11.34 9.24 0.14
N ARG A 68 -12.55 8.70 0.29
CA ARG A 68 -12.92 7.38 -0.25
C ARG A 68 -12.61 7.22 -1.73
N GLU A 69 -12.82 8.26 -2.55
CA GLU A 69 -12.47 8.20 -3.98
C GLU A 69 -10.97 8.17 -4.23
N GLN A 70 -10.19 8.98 -3.51
CA GLN A 70 -8.73 8.99 -3.64
C GLN A 70 -8.12 7.64 -3.26
N ARG A 71 -8.62 7.06 -2.16
CA ARG A 71 -8.30 5.70 -1.74
C ARG A 71 -8.56 4.69 -2.85
N LYS A 72 -9.76 4.71 -3.43
CA LYS A 72 -10.11 3.81 -4.54
C LYS A 72 -9.17 3.98 -5.74
N GLN A 73 -8.87 5.21 -6.15
CA GLN A 73 -7.95 5.48 -7.26
C GLN A 73 -6.53 5.00 -6.99
N TRP A 74 -6.06 5.14 -5.75
CA TRP A 74 -4.75 4.67 -5.36
C TRP A 74 -4.69 3.14 -5.32
N VAL A 75 -5.69 2.48 -4.72
CA VAL A 75 -5.77 1.01 -4.70
C VAL A 75 -5.79 0.45 -6.13
N ASP A 76 -6.51 1.10 -7.05
CA ASP A 76 -6.55 0.75 -8.48
C ASP A 76 -5.20 0.97 -9.19
N SER A 77 -4.41 1.96 -8.75
CA SER A 77 -3.05 2.20 -9.28
C SER A 77 -2.00 1.21 -8.74
N VAL A 78 -2.31 0.51 -7.65
CA VAL A 78 -1.41 -0.45 -6.98
C VAL A 78 -1.73 -1.91 -7.34
N LEU A 79 -3.00 -2.23 -7.63
CA LEU A 79 -3.48 -3.55 -8.05
C LEU A 79 -3.27 -3.83 -9.55
#